data_AF-A0A4Q2ZA78-F1
#
_entry.id   AF-A0A4Q2ZA78-F1
#
_cell.length_a   1.000
_cell.length_b   1.000
_cell.length_c   1.000
_cell.angle_alpha   90.00
_cell.angle_beta   90.00
_cell.angle_gamma   90.00
#
_symmetry.space_group_name_H-M   'P 1'
#
loop_
_entity.id
_entity.type
_entity.pdbx_description
1 polymer ?
#
loop_
_entity_poly.entity_id
_entity_poly.type
_entity_poly.pdbx_seq_one_letter_code
_entity_poly.pdbx_strand_id
1 'polypeptide(L)' 'MLFKAAEPAERYRVLERFYRLSPELIGRFYAGNSTTFDRIRTLAGKPPVPIGRAVAALTGRPK' A
#
# COMPACT_ATOMS: atom_id res chain seq x y z
N MET A 1 -5.99 -3.63 -12.36
CA MET A 1 -4.70 -4.04 -11.76
C MET A 1 -4.56 -3.46 -10.36
N LEU A 2 -4.02 -4.25 -9.43
CA LEU A 2 -3.60 -3.83 -8.09
C LEU A 2 -2.39 -2.87 -8.21
N PHE A 3 -2.23 -1.92 -7.29
CA PHE A 3 -1.08 -0.99 -7.24
C PHE A 3 -0.89 -0.09 -8.48
N LYS A 4 -1.99 0.54 -8.95
CA LYS A 4 -1.97 1.48 -10.10
C LYS A 4 -1.04 2.69 -9.93
N ALA A 5 -0.61 2.98 -8.71
CA ALA A 5 0.26 4.11 -8.38
C ALA A 5 1.75 3.82 -8.57
N ALA A 6 2.13 2.55 -8.77
CA ALA A 6 3.52 2.12 -8.98
C ALA A 6 3.74 1.76 -10.45
N GLU A 7 4.88 2.17 -11.00
CA GLU A 7 5.39 1.65 -12.28
C GLU A 7 5.41 0.12 -12.24
N PRO A 8 5.19 -0.59 -13.37
CA PRO A 8 5.16 -2.05 -13.40
C PRO A 8 6.37 -2.70 -12.71
N ALA A 9 7.56 -2.13 -12.95
CA ALA A 9 8.82 -2.58 -12.36
C ALA A 9 8.96 -2.25 -10.87
N GLU A 10 8.17 -1.33 -10.31
CA GLU A 10 8.22 -0.93 -8.90
C GLU A 10 7.11 -1.53 -8.04
N ARG A 11 6.13 -2.23 -8.64
CA ARG A 11 5.02 -2.86 -7.90
C ARG A 11 5.48 -3.83 -6.81
N TYR A 12 6.62 -4.51 -7.03
CA TYR A 12 7.19 -5.42 -6.02
C TYR A 12 7.56 -4.70 -4.72
N ARG A 13 7.97 -3.43 -4.77
CA ARG A 13 8.35 -2.65 -3.57
C ARG A 13 7.18 -2.42 -2.63
N VAL A 14 5.96 -2.38 -3.17
CA VAL A 14 4.75 -2.25 -2.36
C VAL A 14 4.52 -3.53 -1.56
N LEU A 15 4.67 -4.70 -2.20
CA LEU A 15 4.58 -6.00 -1.54
C LEU A 15 5.72 -6.21 -0.55
N GLU A 16 6.96 -5.89 -0.93
CA GLU A 16 8.15 -5.99 -0.07
C GLU A 16 7.97 -5.18 1.22
N ARG A 17 7.51 -3.93 1.13
CA ARG A 17 7.22 -3.12 2.33
C ARG A 17 6.07 -3.70 3.15
N PHE A 18 5.02 -4.18 2.49
CA PHE A 18 3.84 -4.72 3.18
C PHE A 18 4.18 -5.98 3.98
N TYR A 19 4.99 -6.90 3.42
CA TYR A 19 5.40 -8.12 4.10
C TYR A 19 6.46 -7.91 5.20
N ARG A 20 6.98 -6.68 5.37
CA ARG A 20 7.81 -6.31 6.53
C ARG A 20 6.99 -5.90 7.75
N LEU A 21 5.67 -5.75 7.62
CA LEU A 21 4.78 -5.49 8.74
C LEU A 21 4.61 -6.74 9.62
N SER A 22 4.07 -6.56 10.84
CA SER A 22 3.86 -7.71 11.72
C SER A 22 2.87 -8.71 11.12
N PRO A 23 3.09 -10.03 11.26
CA PRO A 23 2.20 -11.06 10.73
C PRO A 23 0.75 -10.91 11.19
N GLU A 24 0.54 -10.45 12.42
CA GLU A 24 -0.79 -10.19 12.98
C GLU A 24 -1.53 -9.06 12.25
N LEU A 25 -0.81 -7.99 11.89
CA LEU A 25 -1.36 -6.86 11.13
C LEU A 25 -1.73 -7.31 9.71
N ILE A 26 -0.85 -8.09 9.08
CA ILE A 26 -1.10 -8.69 7.77
C ILE A 26 -2.31 -9.63 7.82
N GLY A 27 -2.41 -10.45 8.86
CA GLY A 27 -3.55 -11.35 9.08
C GLY A 27 -4.88 -10.60 9.21
N ARG A 28 -4.92 -9.52 10.01
CA ARG A 28 -6.12 -8.67 10.12
C ARG A 28 -6.49 -7.97 8.82
N PHE A 29 -5.49 -7.58 8.03
CA PHE A 29 -5.70 -7.01 6.70
C PHE A 29 -6.38 -7.99 5.75
N TYR A 30 -5.84 -9.21 5.63
CA TYR A 30 -6.44 -10.24 4.77
C TYR A 30 -7.79 -10.74 5.28
N ALA A 31 -8.02 -10.74 6.61
CA ALA A 31 -9.31 -11.08 7.20
C ALA A 31 -10.38 -9.99 7.03
N GLY A 32 -10.06 -8.83 6.43
CA GLY A 32 -10.98 -7.70 6.30
C GLY A 32 -11.27 -6.96 7.62
N ASN A 33 -10.64 -7.36 8.72
CA ASN A 33 -10.83 -6.82 10.07
C ASN A 33 -9.79 -5.75 10.42
N SER A 34 -9.54 -4.81 9.50
CA SER A 34 -8.55 -3.74 9.71
C SER A 34 -9.10 -2.60 10.56
N THR A 35 -8.51 -2.38 11.72
CA THR A 35 -8.82 -1.21 12.56
C THR A 35 -8.29 0.09 11.94
N THR A 36 -8.76 1.24 12.42
CA THR A 36 -8.21 2.55 12.00
C THR A 36 -6.72 2.65 12.32
N PHE A 37 -6.27 2.06 13.43
CA PHE A 37 -4.86 1.99 13.80
C PHE A 37 -4.04 1.09 12.86
N ASP A 38 -4.60 -0.03 12.42
CA ASP A 38 -3.98 -0.93 11.43
C ASP A 38 -3.78 -0.23 10.08
N ARG A 39 -4.77 0.57 9.65
CA ARG A 39 -4.68 1.40 8.44
C ARG A 39 -3.57 2.43 8.57
N ILE A 40 -3.49 3.13 9.70
CA ILE A 40 -2.40 4.10 9.96
C ILE A 40 -1.05 3.39 9.93
N ARG A 41 -0.88 2.24 10.59
CA ARG A 41 0.40 1.48 10.55
C ARG A 41 0.78 0.99 9.17
N THR A 42 -0.19 0.54 8.38
CA THR A 42 0.06 0.11 6.99
C THR A 42 0.53 1.29 6.12
N LEU A 43 0.02 2.49 6.40
CA LEU A 43 0.36 3.73 5.69
C LEU A 43 1.57 4.48 6.28
N ALA A 44 1.94 4.21 7.54
CA ALA A 44 3.00 4.92 8.26
C ALA A 44 4.41 4.54 7.78
N GLY A 45 5.29 5.53 7.63
CA GLY A 45 6.67 5.38 7.14
C GLY A 45 6.87 5.97 5.74
N LYS A 46 8.07 5.78 5.17
CA LYS A 46 8.38 6.28 3.83
C LYS A 46 7.54 5.54 2.78
N PRO A 47 6.68 6.24 2.02
CA PRO A 47 5.81 5.58 1.05
C PRO A 47 6.64 4.98 -0.09
N PRO A 48 6.28 3.77 -0.59
CA PRO A 48 7.05 3.07 -1.62
C PRO A 48 6.92 3.73 -3.01
N VAL A 49 5.94 4.63 -3.17
CA VAL A 49 5.71 5.45 -4.36
C VAL A 49 5.47 6.90 -3.97
N PRO A 50 5.78 7.88 -4.83
CA PRO A 50 5.44 9.28 -4.57
C PRO A 50 3.95 9.48 -4.32
N ILE A 51 3.59 10.24 -3.28
CA ILE A 51 2.19 10.47 -2.87
C ILE A 51 1.34 11.04 -4.02
N GLY A 52 1.92 11.94 -4.83
CA GLY A 52 1.23 12.50 -6.00
C GLY A 52 0.78 11.44 -7.02
N ARG A 53 1.57 10.36 -7.22
CA ARG A 53 1.17 9.23 -8.07
C ARG A 53 0.07 8.40 -7.44
N ALA A 54 0.07 8.24 -6.12
CA ALA A 54 -1.00 7.57 -5.40
C ALA A 54 -2.34 8.29 -5.57
N VAL A 55 -2.35 9.63 -5.46
CA VAL A 55 -3.56 10.44 -5.67
C VAL A 55 -4.02 10.39 -7.14
N ALA A 56 -3.10 10.51 -8.10
CA ALA A 56 -3.45 10.40 -9.52
C ALA A 56 -4.10 9.05 -9.87
N ALA A 57 -3.63 7.96 -9.26
CA ALA A 57 -4.20 6.63 -9.41
C ALA A 57 -5.63 6.50 -8.86
N LEU A 58 -6.00 7.28 -7.82
CA LEU A 58 -7.37 7.33 -7.31
C LEU A 58 -8.33 8.00 -8.32
N THR A 59 -7.84 8.98 -9.07
CA THR A 59 -8.63 9.70 -10.10
C THR A 59 -8.69 8.96 -11.45
N GLY A 60 -8.13 7.76 -11.55
CA GLY A 60 -8.13 6.97 -12.79
C GLY A 60 -7.19 7.47 -13.88
N ARG A 61 -6.31 8.43 -13.59
CA ARG A 61 -5.28 8.95 -14.50
C ARG A 61 -3.88 8.53 -14.02
N PRO A 62 -3.48 7.26 -14.18
CA PRO A 62 -2.09 6.88 -14.02
C PRO A 62 -1.27 7.56 -15.13
N LYS A 63 -0.20 8.26 -14.75
CA LYS A 63 0.78 8.87 -15.66
C LYS A 63 2.01 7.98 -15.73
#